data_AF-A0A7C4YHA4-F1
#
_entry.id   AF-A0A7C4YHA4-F1
#
_cell.length_a   1.000
_cell.length_b   1.000
_cell.length_c   1.000
_cell.angle_alpha   90.00
_cell.angle_beta   90.00
_cell.angle_gamma   90.00
#
_symmetry.space_group_name_H-M   'P 1'
#
loop_
_entity.id
_entity.type
_entity.pdbx_description
1 polymer ?
#
loop_
_entity_poly.entity_id
_entity_poly.type
_entity_poly.pdbx_seq_one_letter_code
_entity_poly.pdbx_strand_id
1 'polypeptide(L)'
;MVLFGLMPALSLFGYWDSYLSAALYSGNTMSATIHVTLETRDRMPKEIQERLQWNKPDDFALEVSTWSFEEMNVPAYPAHRVFLNVARQLRGYAQEPDDLYLLIRERSLGWTKDRRETRYDIQQFD
;
A
#
# COMPACT_ATOMS: atom_id res chain seq x y z
N MET A 1 5.06 27.59 -25.91
CA MET A 1 4.03 27.30 -24.90
C MET A 1 3.09 26.20 -25.41
N VAL A 2 3.59 24.98 -25.57
CA VAL A 2 2.80 23.81 -26.02
C VAL A 2 3.13 22.57 -25.17
N LEU A 3 4.35 22.52 -24.61
CA LEU A 3 4.84 21.44 -23.74
C LEU A 3 4.20 21.38 -22.34
N PHE A 4 3.49 22.43 -21.89
CA PHE A 4 2.82 22.46 -20.58
C PHE A 4 1.34 22.02 -20.61
N GLY A 5 0.72 21.90 -21.79
CA GLY A 5 -0.67 21.45 -21.94
C GLY A 5 -0.84 19.95 -22.21
N LEU A 6 0.19 19.31 -22.79
CA LEU A 6 0.15 17.88 -23.14
C LEU A 6 0.51 16.94 -21.97
N MET A 7 1.30 17.41 -20.98
CA MET A 7 1.65 16.63 -19.79
C MET A 7 0.46 16.20 -18.92
N PRO A 8 -0.51 17.08 -18.58
CA PRO A 8 -1.68 16.65 -17.79
C PRO A 8 -2.63 15.72 -18.56
N ALA A 9 -2.57 15.69 -19.89
CA ALA A 9 -3.37 14.74 -20.68
C ALA A 9 -2.79 13.31 -20.65
N LEU A 10 -1.46 13.17 -20.50
CA LEU A 10 -0.78 11.87 -20.39
C LEU A 10 -0.90 11.24 -18.99
N SER A 11 -1.17 12.03 -17.94
CA SER A 11 -1.45 11.49 -16.60
C SER A 11 -2.82 10.80 -16.50
N LEU A 12 -3.78 11.18 -17.36
CA LEU A 12 -5.08 10.51 -17.49
C LEU A 12 -4.98 9.10 -18.09
N PHE A 13 -3.88 8.81 -18.80
CA PHE A 13 -3.63 7.51 -19.44
C PHE A 13 -2.74 6.58 -18.59
N GLY A 14 -2.40 6.94 -17.35
CA GLY A 14 -1.71 6.04 -16.41
C GLY A 14 -0.24 5.75 -16.73
N TYR A 15 0.35 6.36 -17.76
CA TYR A 15 1.75 6.17 -18.16
C TYR A 15 2.74 7.12 -17.46
N TRP A 16 2.24 8.09 -16.68
CA TRP A 16 3.04 8.97 -15.85
C TRP A 16 2.52 8.95 -14.42
N ASP A 17 3.44 8.93 -13.45
CA ASP A 17 3.15 8.87 -12.02
C ASP A 17 2.13 9.98 -11.69
N SER A 18 0.90 9.59 -11.38
CA SER A 18 -0.22 10.50 -11.07
C SER A 18 -0.05 11.18 -9.69
N TYR A 19 1.19 11.49 -9.33
CA TYR A 19 1.58 12.40 -8.26
C TYR A 19 1.29 13.86 -8.67
N LEU A 20 0.12 14.10 -9.27
CA LEU A 20 -0.44 15.43 -9.39
C LEU A 20 -0.83 15.82 -7.96
N SER A 21 -0.26 16.89 -7.43
CA SER A 21 -0.43 17.39 -6.06
C SER A 21 -1.90 17.40 -5.57
N ALA A 22 -2.85 17.49 -6.49
CA ALA A 22 -4.29 17.37 -6.23
C ALA A 22 -4.73 16.03 -5.58
N ALA A 23 -4.13 14.89 -5.92
CA ALA A 23 -4.49 13.61 -5.28
C ALA A 23 -4.04 13.57 -3.81
N LEU A 24 -2.88 14.15 -3.50
CA LEU A 24 -2.37 14.28 -2.13
C LEU A 24 -3.26 15.19 -1.27
N TYR A 25 -3.71 16.32 -1.81
CA TYR A 25 -4.58 17.27 -1.10
C TYR A 25 -6.06 16.86 -1.05
N SER A 26 -6.53 15.99 -1.96
CA SER A 26 -7.92 15.49 -1.95
C SER A 26 -8.11 14.22 -1.11
N GLY A 27 -7.03 13.64 -0.58
CA GLY A 27 -7.08 12.37 0.14
C GLY A 27 -7.44 11.15 -0.72
N ASN A 28 -7.68 11.32 -2.03
CA ASN A 28 -7.97 10.24 -2.98
C ASN A 28 -6.67 9.59 -3.46
N THR A 29 -5.94 9.02 -2.50
CA THR A 29 -4.65 8.37 -2.71
C THR A 29 -4.78 6.86 -2.66
N MET A 30 -3.83 6.18 -3.29
CA MET A 30 -3.71 4.72 -3.20
C MET A 30 -3.22 4.35 -1.81
N SER A 31 -3.82 3.33 -1.20
CA SER A 31 -3.41 2.83 0.11
C SER A 31 -3.00 1.36 0.04
N ALA A 32 -2.17 0.95 0.98
CA ALA A 32 -1.66 -0.41 1.11
C ALA A 32 -1.83 -0.90 2.54
N THR A 33 -2.38 -2.11 2.65
CA THR A 33 -2.54 -2.82 3.91
C THR A 33 -1.87 -4.18 3.78
N ILE A 34 -0.91 -4.46 4.67
CA ILE A 34 -0.26 -5.76 4.76
C ILE A 34 -1.02 -6.56 5.82
N HIS A 35 -1.44 -7.76 5.45
CA HIS A 35 -2.12 -8.68 6.34
C HIS A 35 -1.19 -9.81 6.72
N VAL A 36 -1.19 -10.19 8.00
CA VAL A 36 -0.36 -11.27 8.54
C VAL A 36 -1.11 -12.15 9.52
N THR A 37 -0.75 -13.43 9.57
CA THR A 37 -1.22 -14.39 10.58
C THR A 37 -0.66 -14.09 11.97
N LEU A 38 -1.26 -14.68 13.01
CA LEU A 38 -0.75 -14.58 14.38
C LEU A 38 0.69 -15.11 14.49
N GLU A 39 0.96 -16.24 13.85
CA GLU A 39 2.31 -16.82 13.87
C GLU A 39 3.36 -15.89 13.25
N THR A 40 3.00 -15.27 12.13
CA THR A 40 3.88 -14.32 11.44
C THR A 40 4.10 -13.07 12.27
N ARG A 41 3.05 -12.54 12.90
CA ARG A 41 3.15 -11.43 13.86
C ARG A 41 4.13 -11.75 14.98
N ASP A 42 4.02 -12.92 15.61
CA ASP A 42 4.83 -13.28 16.77
C ASP A 42 6.33 -13.43 16.44
N ARG A 43 6.65 -13.68 15.16
CA ARG A 43 8.04 -13.73 14.64
C ARG A 43 8.61 -12.35 14.28
N MET A 44 7.76 -11.33 14.11
CA MET A 44 8.20 -9.96 13.78
C MET A 44 8.83 -9.25 14.99
N PRO A 45 9.67 -8.23 14.79
CA PRO A 45 10.14 -7.34 15.85
C PRO A 45 8.98 -6.66 16.60
N LYS A 46 9.16 -6.44 17.91
CA LYS A 46 8.12 -5.82 18.77
C LYS A 46 7.61 -4.48 18.23
N GLU A 47 8.50 -3.67 17.66
CA GLU A 47 8.18 -2.37 17.07
C GLU A 47 7.13 -2.47 15.95
N ILE A 48 7.15 -3.55 15.18
CA ILE A 48 6.15 -3.82 14.13
C ILE A 48 4.89 -4.45 14.74
N GLN A 49 5.06 -5.35 15.72
CA GLN A 49 3.93 -5.98 16.41
C GLN A 49 2.98 -4.98 17.08
N GLU A 50 3.50 -3.89 17.62
CA GLU A 50 2.71 -2.85 18.28
C GLU A 50 1.88 -2.01 17.29
N ARG A 51 2.28 -1.97 16.02
CA ARG A 51 1.60 -1.23 14.94
C ARG A 51 0.58 -2.07 14.18
N LEU A 52 0.63 -3.39 14.36
CA LEU A 52 -0.33 -4.32 13.78
C LEU A 52 -1.69 -4.18 14.47
N GLN A 53 -2.69 -3.82 13.69
CA GLN A 53 -4.07 -3.70 14.15
C GLN A 53 -4.79 -5.03 13.98
N TRP A 54 -5.59 -5.43 14.95
CA TRP A 54 -6.43 -6.62 14.83
C TRP A 54 -7.51 -6.39 13.76
N ASN A 55 -7.68 -7.33 12.83
CA ASN A 55 -8.72 -7.27 11.79
C ASN A 55 -9.81 -8.34 12.02
N LYS A 56 -9.40 -9.61 12.11
CA LYS A 56 -10.28 -10.76 12.39
C LYS A 56 -9.45 -11.87 13.06
N PRO A 57 -10.06 -13.00 13.51
CA PRO A 57 -9.29 -14.11 14.04
C PRO A 57 -8.17 -14.53 13.08
N ASP A 58 -6.94 -14.61 13.61
CA ASP A 58 -5.73 -14.96 12.86
C ASP A 58 -5.38 -14.03 11.68
N ASP A 59 -5.77 -12.75 11.75
CA ASP A 59 -5.45 -11.77 10.73
C ASP A 59 -5.23 -10.38 11.36
N PHE A 60 -4.02 -9.88 11.19
CA PHE A 60 -3.59 -8.57 11.65
C PHE A 60 -3.18 -7.70 10.47
N ALA A 61 -3.59 -6.44 10.50
CA ALA A 61 -3.41 -5.49 9.42
C ALA A 61 -2.39 -4.41 9.81
N LEU A 62 -1.45 -4.14 8.91
CA LEU A 62 -0.52 -3.03 8.97
C LEU A 62 -0.81 -2.08 7.80
N GLU A 63 -1.36 -0.91 8.10
CA GLU A 63 -1.55 0.13 7.08
C GLU A 63 -0.24 0.89 6.87
N VAL A 64 0.35 0.77 5.68
CA VAL A 64 1.68 1.29 5.36
C VAL A 64 1.74 2.82 5.45
N SER A 65 0.68 3.51 5.03
CA SER A 65 0.62 4.97 5.08
C SER A 65 0.58 5.50 6.51
N THR A 66 -0.24 4.90 7.38
CA THR A 66 -0.34 5.23 8.79
C THR A 66 0.97 4.95 9.51
N TRP A 67 1.57 3.78 9.27
CA TRP A 67 2.89 3.45 9.81
C TRP A 67 3.97 4.47 9.41
N SER A 68 4.07 4.81 8.11
CA SER A 68 5.02 5.82 7.63
C SER A 68 4.80 7.18 8.29
N PHE A 69 3.54 7.57 8.49
CA PHE A 69 3.20 8.84 9.13
C PHE A 69 3.57 8.85 10.62
N GLU A 70 3.32 7.76 11.35
CA GLU A 70 3.69 7.64 12.76
C GLU A 70 5.20 7.64 12.98
N GLU A 71 5.97 7.01 12.08
CA GLU A 71 7.43 6.89 12.25
C GLU A 71 8.21 8.09 11.72
N MET A 72 7.80 8.63 10.56
CA MET A 72 8.56 9.67 9.84
C MET A 72 7.82 11.00 9.70
N ASN A 73 6.56 11.09 10.18
CA ASN A 73 5.68 12.25 10.01
C ASN A 73 5.43 12.60 8.52
N VAL A 74 5.51 11.59 7.65
CA VAL A 74 5.32 11.71 6.20
C VAL A 74 4.51 10.50 5.70
N PRO A 75 3.47 10.69 4.87
CA PRO A 75 2.73 9.58 4.29
C PRO A 75 3.60 8.76 3.33
N ALA A 76 3.35 7.46 3.26
CA ALA A 76 4.04 6.59 2.31
C ALA A 76 3.78 7.04 0.87
N TYR A 77 4.80 6.96 0.01
CA TYR A 77 4.66 7.31 -1.39
C TYR A 77 3.69 6.32 -2.08
N PRO A 78 2.57 6.79 -2.68
CA PRO A 78 1.50 5.95 -3.20
C PRO A 78 1.89 5.33 -4.56
N ALA A 79 2.86 4.42 -4.55
CA ALA A 79 3.28 3.65 -5.72
C ALA A 79 3.38 2.16 -5.41
N HIS A 80 2.91 1.31 -6.35
CA HIS A 80 2.94 -0.15 -6.21
C HIS A 80 4.34 -0.65 -5.84
N ARG A 81 5.38 -0.14 -6.50
CA ARG A 81 6.78 -0.49 -6.24
C ARG A 81 7.20 -0.28 -4.77
N VAL A 82 6.70 0.78 -4.13
CA VAL A 82 7.02 1.11 -2.74
C VAL A 82 6.33 0.12 -1.82
N PHE A 83 5.03 -0.11 -2.02
CA PHE A 83 4.26 -1.05 -1.20
C PHE A 83 4.74 -2.50 -1.33
N LEU A 84 5.09 -2.93 -2.55
CA LEU A 84 5.69 -4.23 -2.80
C LEU A 84 7.06 -4.35 -2.11
N ASN A 85 7.89 -3.30 -2.14
CA ASN A 85 9.18 -3.33 -1.43
C ASN A 85 9.02 -3.44 0.09
N VAL A 86 8.01 -2.79 0.68
CA VAL A 86 7.70 -2.94 2.11
C VAL A 86 7.26 -4.37 2.41
N ALA A 87 6.33 -4.94 1.62
CA ALA A 87 5.89 -6.33 1.78
C ALA A 87 7.04 -7.33 1.63
N ARG A 88 7.97 -7.10 0.69
CA ARG A 88 9.19 -7.90 0.52
C ARG A 88 10.08 -7.92 1.75
N GLN A 89 10.23 -6.79 2.43
CA GLN A 89 11.03 -6.74 3.66
C GLN A 89 10.39 -7.55 4.79
N LEU A 90 9.05 -7.59 4.84
CA LEU A 90 8.31 -8.35 5.83
C LEU A 90 8.15 -9.83 5.48
N ARG A 91 8.33 -10.22 4.21
CA ARG A 91 8.27 -11.61 3.75
C ARG A 91 9.14 -12.55 4.58
N GLY A 92 10.31 -12.10 5.04
CA GLY A 92 11.25 -12.94 5.80
C GLY A 92 10.69 -13.52 7.11
N TYR A 93 9.56 -13.01 7.60
CA TYR A 93 8.90 -13.51 8.81
C TYR A 93 7.79 -14.54 8.52
N ALA A 94 7.33 -14.64 7.27
CA ALA A 94 6.31 -15.58 6.83
C ALA A 94 6.93 -16.94 6.47
N GLN A 95 6.28 -18.04 6.86
CA GLN A 95 6.76 -19.39 6.55
C GLN A 95 5.90 -20.06 5.48
N GLU A 96 4.59 -19.81 5.49
CA GLU A 96 3.65 -20.36 4.54
C GLU A 96 3.18 -19.31 3.52
N PRO A 97 2.76 -19.68 2.31
CA PRO A 97 2.33 -18.72 1.29
C PRO A 97 1.13 -17.83 1.71
N ASP A 98 0.28 -18.30 2.61
CA ASP A 98 -0.90 -17.60 3.09
C ASP A 98 -0.65 -16.76 4.36
N ASP A 99 0.56 -16.82 4.92
CA ASP A 99 0.92 -16.12 6.16
C ASP A 99 0.95 -14.59 6.02
N LEU A 100 1.15 -14.11 4.80
CA LEU A 100 1.33 -12.69 4.51
C LEU A 100 0.77 -12.35 3.13
N TYR A 101 -0.09 -11.34 3.04
CA TYR A 101 -0.50 -10.80 1.74
C TYR A 101 -0.61 -9.28 1.79
N LEU A 102 -0.43 -8.66 0.64
CA LEU A 102 -0.53 -7.21 0.46
C LEU A 102 -1.83 -6.89 -0.28
N LEU A 103 -2.67 -6.05 0.31
CA LEU A 103 -3.84 -5.49 -0.33
C LEU A 103 -3.55 -4.04 -0.72
N ILE A 104 -3.49 -3.76 -2.02
CA ILE A 104 -3.41 -2.39 -2.54
C ILE A 104 -4.81 -1.96 -2.98
N ARG A 105 -5.30 -0.86 -2.39
CA ARG A 105 -6.54 -0.22 -2.80
C ARG A 105 -6.21 0.99 -3.66
N GLU A 106 -6.61 0.95 -4.92
CA GLU A 106 -6.45 2.08 -5.83
C GLU A 106 -7.40 3.22 -5.47
N ARG A 107 -7.05 4.41 -5.94
CA ARG A 107 -7.93 5.58 -5.87
C ARG A 107 -9.20 5.33 -6.70
N SER A 108 -10.30 5.95 -6.31
CA SER A 108 -11.50 5.98 -7.16
C SER A 108 -11.26 6.92 -8.35
N LEU A 109 -11.54 6.46 -9.57
CA LEU A 109 -11.58 7.31 -10.76
C LEU A 109 -12.95 8.02 -10.83
N GLY A 110 -13.04 9.21 -10.23
CA GLY A 110 -14.16 10.15 -10.45
C GLY A 110 -15.55 9.60 -10.07
N TRP A 111 -16.56 9.87 -10.92
CA TRP A 111 -17.99 9.59 -10.68
C TRP A 111 -18.35 8.12 -10.38
N THR A 112 -17.39 7.20 -10.55
CA THR A 112 -17.55 5.79 -10.24
C THR A 112 -16.96 5.49 -8.86
N LYS A 113 -17.79 5.00 -7.94
CA LYS A 113 -17.38 4.53 -6.60
C LYS A 113 -16.58 3.22 -6.62
N ASP A 114 -16.28 2.69 -7.80
CA ASP A 114 -15.54 1.45 -7.96
C ASP A 114 -14.09 1.65 -7.51
N ARG A 115 -13.74 0.98 -6.41
CA ARG A 115 -12.39 0.94 -5.87
C ARG A 115 -11.80 -0.40 -6.28
N ARG A 116 -10.77 -0.36 -7.11
CA ARG A 116 -10.02 -1.57 -7.44
C ARG A 116 -9.18 -1.96 -6.24
N GLU A 117 -9.39 -3.17 -5.76
CA GLU A 117 -8.53 -3.81 -4.77
C GLU A 117 -7.71 -4.88 -5.48
N THR A 118 -6.40 -4.81 -5.34
CA THR A 118 -5.49 -5.84 -5.86
C THR A 118 -4.81 -6.51 -4.70
N ARG A 119 -4.99 -7.83 -4.59
CA ARG A 119 -4.29 -8.68 -3.62
C ARG A 119 -3.03 -9.24 -4.28
N TYR A 120 -1.91 -9.13 -3.56
CA TYR A 120 -0.64 -9.73 -3.90
C TYR A 120 -0.27 -10.73 -2.80
N ASP A 121 -0.06 -11.98 -3.19
CA ASP A 121 0.36 -13.05 -2.29
C ASP A 121 1.89 -13.15 -2.24
N ILE A 122 2.43 -13.92 -1.28
CA ILE A 122 3.88 -14.05 -1.05
C ILE A 122 4.67 -14.40 -2.31
N GLN A 123 4.10 -15.24 -3.17
CA GLN A 123 4.73 -15.71 -4.40
C GLN A 123 4.99 -14.58 -5.42
N GLN A 124 4.30 -13.45 -5.29
CA GLN A 124 4.45 -12.28 -6.16
C GLN A 124 5.47 -11.27 -5.62
N PHE A 125 6.10 -11.56 -4.48
CA PHE A 125 7.12 -10.71 -3.87
C PHE A 125 8.55 -11.06 -4.28
N ASP A 126 8.78 -12.12 -5.06
CA ASP A 126 10.10 -12.46 -5.60
C ASP A 126 10.68 -11.38 -6.54
#